data_AF-N9D6R7-F1
#
_entry.id   AF-N9D6R7-F1
#
_cell.length_a   1.000
_cell.length_b   1.000
_cell.length_c   1.000
_cell.angle_alpha   90.00
_cell.angle_beta   90.00
_cell.angle_gamma   90.00
#
_symmetry.space_group_name_H-M   'P 1'
#
loop_
_entity.id
_entity.type
_entity.pdbx_description
1 polymer ?
#
loop_
_entity_poly.entity_id
_entity_poly.type
_entity_poly.pdbx_seq_one_letter_code
_entity_poly.pdbx_strand_id
1 'polypeptide(L)'
;MADRNILVDQTKNKDFKPFGQHMTKISKRMIDKSYEIYLSLYQAVTGSEEEKNIYKQFSPEFFDLIVIDECHRGSAKEDSSWREILEYFSSATHVGLTATPKETKDTSNITYFGDPVYTYTLKQGIQDGFLAPYKVVRIDIDKDLRGGPTCLNN
;
A
#
# COMPACT_ATOMS: atom_id res chain seq x y z
N MET A 1 -3.77 6.72 2.82
CA MET A 1 -3.87 5.48 3.62
C MET A 1 -2.62 4.64 3.38
N ALA A 2 -2.12 3.94 4.39
CA ALA A 2 -0.91 3.13 4.30
C ALA A 2 -1.07 1.76 4.97
N ASP A 3 -0.17 0.81 4.66
CA ASP A 3 -0.22 -0.57 5.17
C ASP A 3 0.37 -0.73 6.59
N ARG A 4 1.34 0.12 6.99
CA ARG A 4 2.08 -0.05 8.26
C ARG A 4 2.14 1.22 9.10
N ASN A 5 2.05 1.06 10.42
CA ASN A 5 2.16 2.16 11.39
C ASN A 5 3.45 2.98 11.20
N ILE A 6 4.56 2.32 10.91
CA ILE A 6 5.87 2.95 10.72
C ILE A 6 5.86 3.91 9.51
N LEU A 7 5.10 3.60 8.45
CA LEU A 7 5.00 4.47 7.27
C LEU A 7 4.26 5.76 7.63
N VAL A 8 3.14 5.65 8.34
CA VAL A 8 2.37 6.82 8.81
C VAL A 8 3.21 7.69 9.76
N ASP A 9 3.97 7.06 10.66
CA ASP A 9 4.81 7.78 11.62
C ASP A 9 6.04 8.43 10.94
N GLN A 10 6.57 7.84 9.87
CA GLN A 10 7.63 8.45 9.05
C GLN A 10 7.11 9.64 8.25
N THR A 11 5.97 9.50 7.56
CA THR A 11 5.29 10.55 6.80
C THR A 11 5.01 11.77 7.68
N LYS A 12 4.50 11.57 8.90
CA LYS A 12 4.19 12.65 9.85
C LYS A 12 5.43 13.39 10.36
N ASN A 13 6.53 12.67 10.60
CA ASN A 13 7.71 13.24 11.28
C ASN A 13 8.79 13.77 10.35
N LYS A 14 8.84 13.33 9.08
CA LYS A 14 9.87 13.74 8.11
C LYS A 14 9.34 14.51 6.91
N ASP A 15 8.35 13.96 6.20
CA ASP A 15 8.01 14.47 4.86
C ASP A 15 6.88 15.53 4.87
N PHE A 16 5.97 15.48 5.85
CA PHE A 16 4.81 16.38 5.94
C PHE A 16 4.89 17.38 7.11
N LYS A 17 6.10 17.63 7.62
CA LYS A 17 6.38 18.63 8.67
C LYS A 17 5.78 20.04 8.38
N PRO A 18 5.72 20.52 7.11
CA PRO A 18 5.08 21.81 6.77
C PRO A 18 3.57 21.85 7.06
N PHE A 19 2.89 20.70 7.05
CA PHE A 19 1.44 20.63 7.27
C PHE A 19 1.05 20.68 8.75
N GLY A 20 2.04 20.60 9.67
CA GLY A 20 1.94 21.02 11.06
C GLY A 20 0.64 20.63 11.77
N GLN A 21 -0.21 21.64 12.03
CA GLN A 21 -1.46 21.50 12.79
C GLN A 21 -2.66 21.03 11.97
N HIS A 22 -2.58 21.00 10.64
CA HIS A 22 -3.71 20.64 9.75
C HIS A 22 -3.81 19.13 9.50
N MET A 23 -2.89 18.34 10.07
CA MET A 23 -2.80 16.91 9.84
C MET A 23 -2.96 16.09 11.12
N THR A 24 -3.80 15.04 11.05
CA THR A 24 -3.99 14.09 12.14
C THR A 24 -3.76 12.64 11.71
N LYS A 25 -3.32 11.82 12.67
CA LYS A 25 -3.25 10.37 12.51
C LYS A 25 -4.50 9.78 13.17
N ILE A 26 -5.32 9.08 12.39
CA ILE A 26 -6.43 8.33 12.95
C ILE A 26 -5.83 7.21 13.80
N SER A 27 -5.91 7.38 15.12
CA SER A 27 -5.43 6.44 16.12
C SER A 27 -6.51 6.29 17.19
N LYS A 28 -6.73 5.06 17.66
CA LYS A 28 -7.71 4.73 18.72
C LYS A 28 -9.20 4.94 18.36
N ARG A 29 -9.57 4.88 17.07
CA ARG A 29 -10.98 4.91 16.61
C ARG A 29 -11.79 6.16 17.00
N MET A 30 -11.13 7.22 17.45
CA MET A 30 -11.76 8.54 17.61
C MET A 30 -11.37 9.42 16.43
N ILE A 31 -12.36 10.06 15.82
CA ILE A 31 -12.18 10.94 14.66
C ILE A 31 -12.46 12.38 15.09
N ASP A 32 -11.47 13.22 14.90
CA ASP A 32 -11.62 14.67 15.00
C ASP A 32 -11.73 15.24 13.57
N LYS A 33 -12.88 15.86 13.26
CA LYS A 33 -13.19 16.39 11.92
C LYS A 33 -12.60 17.78 11.64
N SER A 34 -11.84 18.35 12.58
CA SER A 34 -11.25 19.69 12.46
C SER A 34 -9.96 19.74 11.63
N TYR A 35 -9.47 18.60 11.17
CA TYR A 35 -8.24 18.52 10.38
C TYR A 35 -8.54 18.45 8.88
N GLU A 36 -7.57 18.85 8.08
CA GLU A 36 -7.67 18.82 6.62
C GLU A 36 -7.03 17.55 6.03
N ILE A 37 -6.01 17.00 6.72
CA ILE A 37 -5.26 15.84 6.24
C ILE A 37 -5.34 14.71 7.26
N TYR A 38 -5.77 13.54 6.79
CA TYR A 38 -5.94 12.34 7.61
C TYR A 38 -4.99 11.24 7.15
N LEU A 39 -4.13 10.81 8.07
CA LEU A 39 -3.28 9.63 7.87
C LEU A 39 -3.85 8.45 8.64
N SER A 40 -4.05 7.32 7.96
CA SER A 40 -4.62 6.12 8.56
C SER A 40 -4.11 4.85 7.90
N LEU A 41 -4.22 3.74 8.65
CA LEU A 41 -4.08 2.39 8.11
C LEU A 41 -5.45 1.83 7.73
N TYR A 42 -5.52 0.97 6.71
CA TYR A 42 -6.76 0.30 6.33
C TYR A 42 -7.40 -0.42 7.53
N GLN A 43 -6.61 -1.26 8.22
CA GLN A 43 -7.06 -2.00 9.41
C GLN A 43 -7.41 -1.11 10.61
N ALA A 44 -6.94 0.14 10.63
CA ALA A 44 -7.30 1.08 11.68
C ALA A 44 -8.68 1.68 11.44
N VAL A 45 -9.11 1.76 10.17
CA VAL A 45 -10.39 2.35 9.80
C VAL A 45 -11.49 1.34 9.50
N THR A 46 -11.14 0.07 9.23
CA THR A 46 -12.09 -1.03 9.03
C THR A 46 -12.17 -1.94 10.25
N GLY A 47 -13.31 -2.59 10.42
CA GLY A 47 -13.52 -3.60 11.44
C GLY A 47 -14.34 -4.78 10.92
N SER A 48 -14.39 -5.87 11.69
CA SER A 48 -15.16 -7.07 11.32
C SER A 48 -16.68 -6.88 11.38
N GLU A 49 -17.15 -5.82 12.01
CA GLU A 49 -18.56 -5.45 12.14
C GLU A 49 -18.73 -4.03 11.61
N GLU A 50 -19.92 -3.73 11.10
CA GLU A 50 -20.23 -2.44 10.48
C GLU A 50 -20.06 -1.25 11.43
N GLU A 51 -20.39 -1.43 12.71
CA GLU A 51 -20.17 -0.42 13.76
C GLU A 51 -18.69 -0.11 14.02
N LYS A 52 -17.79 -1.02 13.63
CA LYS A 52 -16.33 -0.87 13.78
C LYS A 52 -15.68 -0.19 12.57
N ASN A 53 -16.45 0.07 11.50
CA ASN A 53 -16.00 0.82 10.32
C ASN A 53 -16.03 2.33 10.61
N ILE A 54 -14.98 2.82 11.25
CA ILE A 54 -14.90 4.24 11.64
C ILE A 54 -14.88 5.19 10.45
N TYR A 55 -14.51 4.73 9.25
CA TYR A 55 -14.55 5.57 8.05
C TYR A 55 -15.97 6.10 7.76
N LYS A 56 -17.03 5.37 8.15
CA LYS A 56 -18.44 5.78 8.02
C LYS A 56 -18.83 6.95 8.94
N GLN A 57 -17.96 7.37 9.86
CA GLN A 57 -18.18 8.59 10.63
C GLN A 57 -17.95 9.85 9.78
N PHE A 58 -17.16 9.76 8.71
CA PHE A 58 -17.07 10.82 7.69
C PHE A 58 -18.27 10.70 6.75
N SER A 59 -18.72 11.81 6.17
CA SER A 59 -19.70 11.74 5.07
C SER A 59 -19.03 11.15 3.82
N PRO A 60 -19.78 10.50 2.93
CA PRO A 60 -19.25 10.00 1.65
C PRO A 60 -18.52 11.06 0.80
N GLU A 61 -18.92 12.32 0.95
CA GLU A 61 -18.39 13.47 0.22
C GLU A 61 -17.35 14.27 1.03
N PHE A 62 -16.89 13.74 2.17
CA PHE A 62 -15.99 14.48 3.07
C PHE A 62 -14.60 14.72 2.45
N PHE A 63 -14.12 13.82 1.61
CA PHE A 63 -12.78 13.89 1.02
C PHE A 63 -12.88 14.22 -0.46
N ASP A 64 -12.08 15.19 -0.92
CA ASP A 64 -11.91 15.46 -2.35
C ASP A 64 -10.83 14.57 -2.99
N LEU A 65 -9.84 14.12 -2.19
CA LEU A 65 -8.69 13.33 -2.62
C LEU A 65 -8.35 12.25 -1.61
N ILE A 66 -8.17 11.02 -2.10
CA ILE A 66 -7.66 9.88 -1.33
C ILE A 66 -6.39 9.38 -2.00
N VAL A 67 -5.30 9.33 -1.24
CA VAL A 67 -4.02 8.73 -1.66
C VAL A 67 -3.87 7.36 -1.00
N ILE A 68 -3.61 6.34 -1.79
CA ILE A 68 -3.55 4.93 -1.39
C ILE A 68 -2.11 4.46 -1.60
N ASP A 69 -1.36 4.29 -0.52
CA ASP A 69 -0.01 3.73 -0.58
C ASP A 69 -0.04 2.20 -0.60
N GLU A 70 0.94 1.63 -1.27
CA GLU A 70 1.08 0.20 -1.56
C GLU A 70 -0.20 -0.45 -2.12
N CYS A 71 -0.83 0.20 -3.10
CA CYS A 71 -2.09 -0.18 -3.75
C CYS A 71 -2.03 -1.49 -4.56
N HIS A 72 -1.09 -2.37 -4.26
CA HIS A 72 -0.87 -3.67 -4.89
C HIS A 72 -1.02 -4.86 -3.92
N ARG A 73 -1.18 -4.61 -2.61
CA ARG A 73 -1.26 -5.65 -1.57
C ARG A 73 -2.67 -5.78 -1.01
N GLY A 74 -3.27 -6.94 -1.20
CA GLY A 74 -4.40 -7.39 -0.41
C GLY A 74 -4.55 -8.91 -0.52
N SER A 75 -4.63 -9.57 0.63
CA SER A 75 -5.35 -10.85 0.72
C SER A 75 -6.82 -10.64 0.33
N ALA A 76 -7.57 -11.68 -0.05
CA ALA A 76 -8.98 -11.52 -0.47
C ALA A 76 -9.84 -10.70 0.52
N LYS A 77 -9.53 -10.77 1.83
CA LYS A 77 -10.20 -10.03 2.90
C LYS A 77 -9.75 -8.56 3.01
N GLU A 78 -8.47 -8.29 2.82
CA GLU A 78 -7.98 -6.91 2.71
C GLU A 78 -8.49 -6.28 1.41
N ASP A 79 -8.63 -7.10 0.36
CA ASP A 79 -9.16 -6.71 -0.93
C ASP A 79 -10.59 -6.20 -0.87
N SER A 80 -11.46 -6.95 -0.17
CA SER A 80 -12.83 -6.51 0.08
C SER A 80 -12.87 -5.25 0.95
N SER A 81 -12.04 -5.18 1.98
CA SER A 81 -12.03 -4.05 2.93
C SER A 81 -11.62 -2.73 2.28
N TRP A 82 -10.62 -2.73 1.39
CA TRP A 82 -10.22 -1.51 0.69
C TRP A 82 -11.26 -1.08 -0.33
N ARG A 83 -11.87 -2.02 -1.06
CA ARG A 83 -12.91 -1.73 -2.05
C ARG A 83 -14.10 -1.03 -1.42
N GLU A 84 -14.58 -1.55 -0.28
CA GLU A 84 -15.69 -0.94 0.46
C GLU A 84 -15.41 0.52 0.85
N ILE A 85 -14.18 0.84 1.27
CA ILE A 85 -13.80 2.22 1.62
C ILE A 85 -13.81 3.12 0.38
N LEU A 86 -13.20 2.66 -0.71
CA LEU A 86 -13.10 3.47 -1.93
C LEU A 86 -14.47 3.65 -2.61
N GLU A 87 -15.32 2.63 -2.59
CA GLU A 87 -16.71 2.72 -3.04
C GLU A 87 -17.53 3.70 -2.18
N TYR A 88 -17.31 3.70 -0.85
CA TYR A 88 -17.96 4.65 0.06
C TYR A 88 -17.57 6.11 -0.25
N PHE A 89 -16.30 6.36 -0.53
CA PHE A 89 -15.79 7.68 -0.93
C PHE A 89 -15.64 7.81 -2.46
N SER A 90 -16.65 7.36 -3.21
CA SER A 90 -16.61 7.30 -4.68
C SER A 90 -16.59 8.67 -5.37
N SER A 91 -16.98 9.74 -4.69
CA SER A 91 -16.88 11.11 -5.22
C SER A 91 -15.46 11.69 -5.15
N ALA A 92 -14.60 11.14 -4.29
CA ALA A 92 -13.23 11.57 -4.15
C ALA A 92 -12.38 11.12 -5.35
N THR A 93 -11.37 11.92 -5.73
CA THR A 93 -10.33 11.47 -6.64
C THR A 93 -9.43 10.47 -5.91
N HIS A 94 -9.15 9.30 -6.51
CA HIS A 94 -8.27 8.30 -5.89
C HIS A 94 -6.94 8.20 -6.63
N VAL A 95 -5.84 8.24 -5.88
CA VAL A 95 -4.48 8.12 -6.40
C VAL A 95 -3.78 6.94 -5.73
N GLY A 96 -3.52 5.89 -6.51
CA GLY A 96 -2.76 4.72 -6.07
C GLY A 96 -1.26 4.90 -6.26
N LEU A 97 -0.48 4.58 -5.23
CA LEU A 97 0.99 4.55 -5.26
C LEU A 97 1.47 3.12 -5.01
N THR A 98 2.37 2.62 -5.85
CA THR A 98 2.99 1.31 -5.63
C THR A 98 4.38 1.24 -6.26
N ALA A 99 5.30 0.58 -5.55
CA ALA A 99 6.63 0.25 -6.07
C ALA A 99 6.65 -1.04 -6.90
N THR A 100 5.65 -1.91 -6.75
CA THR A 100 5.58 -3.22 -7.41
C THR A 100 4.18 -3.41 -8.01
N PRO A 101 3.89 -2.81 -9.17
CA PRO A 101 2.63 -3.07 -9.86
C PRO A 101 2.55 -4.56 -10.18
N LYS A 102 1.51 -5.23 -9.69
CA LYS A 102 1.25 -6.65 -9.95
C LYS A 102 0.27 -6.79 -11.10
N GLU A 103 0.78 -7.25 -12.24
CA GLU A 103 0.01 -7.71 -13.40
C GLU A 103 -0.33 -9.20 -13.24
N THR A 104 -1.15 -9.55 -12.26
CA THR A 104 -1.66 -10.92 -12.14
C THR A 104 -3.14 -10.95 -12.48
N LYS A 105 -3.55 -11.94 -13.29
CA LYS A 105 -4.93 -12.15 -13.76
C LYS A 105 -5.98 -12.16 -12.64
N ASP A 106 -5.55 -12.40 -11.40
CA ASP A 106 -6.41 -12.54 -10.23
C ASP A 106 -6.27 -11.38 -9.22
N THR A 107 -5.61 -10.27 -9.56
CA THR A 107 -5.34 -9.19 -8.58
C THR A 107 -6.09 -7.91 -8.94
N SER A 108 -7.02 -7.60 -8.04
CA SER A 108 -8.11 -6.61 -8.09
C SER A 108 -7.73 -5.15 -8.34
N ASN A 109 -6.45 -4.80 -8.26
CA ASN A 109 -5.99 -3.41 -8.16
C ASN A 109 -5.84 -2.71 -9.51
N ILE A 110 -5.28 -3.36 -10.54
CA ILE A 110 -5.24 -2.80 -11.90
C ILE A 110 -6.66 -2.64 -12.44
N THR A 111 -7.56 -3.56 -12.10
CA THR A 111 -8.98 -3.46 -12.48
C THR A 111 -9.65 -2.21 -11.92
N TYR A 112 -9.20 -1.70 -10.77
CA TYR A 112 -9.78 -0.52 -10.13
C TYR A 112 -9.12 0.78 -10.57
N PHE A 113 -7.79 0.85 -10.53
CA PHE A 113 -7.05 2.07 -10.86
C PHE A 113 -6.78 2.25 -12.36
N GLY A 114 -6.93 1.19 -13.16
CA GLY A 114 -6.60 1.20 -14.58
C GLY A 114 -5.10 1.23 -14.83
N ASP A 115 -4.74 1.72 -16.02
CA ASP A 115 -3.34 1.84 -16.45
C ASP A 115 -2.59 2.91 -15.64
N PRO A 116 -1.31 2.68 -15.31
CA PRO A 116 -0.52 3.65 -14.56
C PRO A 116 -0.32 4.92 -15.39
N VAL A 117 -0.72 6.07 -14.83
CA VAL A 117 -0.53 7.39 -15.44
C VAL A 117 0.94 7.83 -15.46
N TYR A 118 1.77 7.27 -14.59
CA TYR A 118 3.20 7.52 -14.51
C TYR A 118 3.92 6.31 -13.94
N THR A 119 5.10 5.99 -14.50
CA THR A 119 5.95 4.91 -14.00
C THR A 119 7.38 5.43 -13.90
N TYR A 120 7.95 5.34 -12.70
CA TYR A 120 9.35 5.65 -12.47
C TYR A 120 10.15 4.37 -12.26
N THR A 121 10.99 4.04 -13.24
CA THR A 121 11.68 2.74 -13.23
C THR A 121 12.89 2.75 -12.30
N LEU A 122 13.23 1.57 -11.76
CA LEU A 122 14.46 1.35 -10.99
C LEU A 122 15.71 1.81 -11.77
N LYS A 123 15.75 1.52 -13.07
CA LYS A 123 16.83 1.94 -13.97
C LYS A 123 16.97 3.46 -13.99
N GLN A 124 15.85 4.17 -14.13
CA GLN A 124 15.85 5.63 -14.17
C GLN A 124 16.26 6.24 -12.83
N GLY A 125 15.76 5.67 -11.72
CA GLY A 125 16.21 6.04 -10.37
C GLY A 125 17.72 5.93 -10.16
N ILE A 126 18.37 4.93 -10.75
CA ILE A 126 19.83 4.77 -10.70
C ILE A 126 20.52 5.81 -11.60
N GLN A 127 20.02 6.03 -12.81
CA GLN A 127 20.60 6.98 -13.77
C GLN A 127 20.55 8.42 -13.27
N ASP A 128 19.45 8.81 -12.63
CA ASP A 128 19.24 10.16 -12.09
C ASP A 128 19.96 10.36 -10.74
N GLY A 129 20.65 9.34 -10.23
CA GLY A 129 21.43 9.40 -8.99
C GLY A 129 20.61 9.33 -7.70
N PHE A 130 19.29 9.07 -7.79
CA PHE A 130 18.42 8.91 -6.62
C PHE A 130 18.55 7.53 -5.95
N LEU A 131 18.94 6.50 -6.70
CA LEU A 131 19.09 5.13 -6.21
C LEU A 131 20.51 4.61 -6.43
N ALA A 132 21.00 3.82 -5.46
CA ALA A 132 22.31 3.20 -5.58
C ALA A 132 22.29 2.10 -6.67
N PRO A 133 23.31 2.01 -7.54
CA PRO A 133 23.43 0.92 -8.49
C PRO A 133 23.60 -0.42 -7.74
N TYR A 134 22.91 -1.46 -8.21
CA TYR A 134 22.96 -2.80 -7.61
C TYR A 134 23.53 -3.82 -8.58
N LYS A 135 24.18 -4.86 -8.04
CA LYS A 135 24.65 -6.02 -8.80
C LYS A 135 23.90 -7.25 -8.32
N VAL A 136 23.12 -7.88 -9.20
CA VAL A 136 22.47 -9.16 -8.90
C VAL A 136 23.53 -10.26 -8.96
N VAL A 137 23.76 -10.94 -7.84
CA VAL A 137 24.58 -12.15 -7.78
C VAL A 137 23.65 -13.31 -7.46
N ARG A 138 23.45 -14.19 -8.44
CA ARG A 138 22.74 -15.45 -8.23
C ARG A 138 23.75 -16.50 -7.80
N ILE A 139 23.56 -17.05 -6.60
CA ILE A 139 24.41 -18.13 -6.09
C ILE A 139 23.56 -19.40 -6.14
N ASP A 140 23.81 -20.23 -7.14
CA ASP A 140 23.26 -21.57 -7.18
C ASP A 140 24.22 -22.47 -6.38
N ILE A 141 23.72 -23.05 -5.30
CA ILE A 141 24.50 -23.97 -4.45
C ILE A 141 24.28 -25.37 -4.99
N ASP A 142 25.30 -25.92 -5.65
CA ASP A 142 25.36 -27.34 -5.97
C ASP A 142 25.85 -28.09 -4.72
N LYS A 143 24.90 -28.56 -3.91
CA LYS A 143 25.17 -29.51 -2.83
C LYS A 143 24.56 -30.86 -3.20
N ASP A 144 25.18 -31.53 -4.15
CA ASP A 144 25.36 -32.98 -4.04
C ASP A 144 26.85 -33.30 -3.87
N LEU A 145 27.30 -33.32 -2.62
CA LEU A 145 28.63 -33.78 -2.26
C LEU A 145 28.56 -34.77 -1.09
N ARG A 146 28.07 -35.96 -1.45
CA ARG A 146 28.39 -37.29 -0.88
C ARG A 146 27.47 -37.83 0.22
N GLY A 147 26.63 -38.82 -0.15
CA GLY A 147 26.30 -39.93 0.76
C GLY A 147 25.12 -40.85 0.43
N GLY A 148 25.16 -41.60 -0.68
CA GLY A 148 24.39 -42.86 -0.80
C GLY A 148 24.17 -43.37 -2.23
N PRO A 149 24.53 -44.63 -2.58
CA PRO A 149 24.21 -45.19 -3.88
C PRO A 149 22.77 -45.71 -3.86
N THR A 150 21.88 -45.10 -4.63
CA THR A 150 20.62 -45.75 -5.01
C THR A 150 20.46 -45.72 -6.51
N CYS A 151 20.82 -46.86 -7.08
CA CYS A 151 20.30 -47.49 -8.28
C CYS A 151 19.01 -46.87 -8.84
N LEU A 152 18.97 -46.58 -10.14
CA LEU A 152 18.27 -47.39 -11.16
C LEU A 152 18.06 -46.60 -12.48
N ASN A 153 18.45 -47.27 -13.58
CA ASN A 153 17.87 -47.27 -14.95
C ASN A 153 18.01 -45.98 -15.79
N ASN A 154 18.54 -45.97 -17.02
CA ASN A 154 18.77 -47.00 -18.04
C ASN A 154 19.99 -46.60 -18.88
#